data_AF-A0A7S0AEI3-F1
#
_entry.id   AF-A0A7S0AEI3-F1
#
_cell.length_a   1.000
_cell.length_b   1.000
_cell.length_c   1.000
_cell.angle_alpha   90.00
_cell.angle_beta   90.00
_cell.angle_gamma   90.00
#
_symmetry.space_group_name_H-M   'P 1'
#
loop_
_entity.id
_entity.type
_entity.pdbx_description
1 polymer ?
#
loop_
_entity_poly.entity_id
_entity_poly.type
_entity_poly.pdbx_seq_one_letter_code
_entity_poly.pdbx_strand_id
1 'polypeptide(L)'
;KSYSERWVSLRKQVLQEQENGPSQDSRSQPEFRPQTGRGPLVERNKDHLPIGEFLYESGREKALQSQLLLEERGRSQPSTPRIGEASQKLFEETKRRKYRDLYETLVAADPEGKLRASTLTLSGLDDEFVEFLRPMTAYLHETGAALEFEPFCVALDCQRQHSVMPTAHLFVQKSSARTSGRYRAELEGESFMPQLDQLSTRIAARHRPRSAPLHE
;
A
#
# COMPACT_ATOMS: atom_id res chain seq x y z
N LYS A 1 18.48 -4.83 20.39
CA LYS A 1 18.02 -5.82 21.41
C LYS A 1 16.79 -6.51 20.85
N SER A 2 16.89 -7.82 20.64
CA SER A 2 16.08 -8.61 19.71
C SER A 2 14.65 -8.78 20.21
N TYR A 3 13.66 -8.47 19.36
CA TYR A 3 12.23 -8.68 19.63
C TYR A 3 11.88 -10.15 19.97
N SER A 4 12.76 -11.10 19.63
CA SER A 4 12.61 -12.53 19.90
C SER A 4 12.56 -12.88 21.39
N GLU A 5 13.38 -12.23 22.22
CA GLU A 5 13.49 -12.57 23.65
C GLU A 5 12.21 -12.24 24.43
N ARG A 6 11.52 -11.16 24.05
CA ARG A 6 10.25 -10.76 24.67
C ARG A 6 9.16 -11.80 24.45
N TRP A 7 9.11 -12.37 23.25
CA TRP A 7 8.12 -13.39 22.90
C TRP A 7 8.40 -14.74 23.55
N VAL A 8 9.67 -15.12 23.68
CA VAL A 8 10.06 -16.36 24.37
C VAL A 8 9.75 -16.27 25.87
N SER A 9 9.99 -15.11 26.50
CA SER A 9 9.67 -14.89 27.91
C SER A 9 8.17 -14.88 28.19
N LEU A 10 7.37 -14.24 27.32
CA LEU A 10 5.90 -14.23 27.47
C LEU A 10 5.32 -15.65 27.35
N ARG A 11 5.87 -16.48 26.45
CA ARG A 11 5.43 -17.86 26.27
C ARG A 11 5.77 -18.75 27.46
N LYS A 12 6.96 -18.57 28.05
CA LYS A 12 7.34 -19.26 29.29
C LYS A 12 6.43 -18.87 30.45
N GLN A 13 6.08 -17.58 30.56
CA GLN A 13 5.20 -17.09 31.62
C GLN A 13 3.79 -17.68 31.51
N VAL A 14 3.21 -17.75 30.30
CA VAL A 14 1.89 -18.35 30.06
C VAL A 14 1.87 -19.86 30.34
N LEU A 15 2.95 -20.58 30.02
CA LEU A 15 3.08 -22.01 30.33
C LEU A 15 3.20 -22.26 31.84
N GLN A 16 3.93 -21.39 32.55
CA GLN A 16 4.15 -21.52 33.98
C GLN A 16 2.91 -21.14 34.82
N GLU A 17 2.04 -20.27 34.29
CA GLU A 17 0.70 -19.99 34.86
C GLU A 17 -0.30 -21.13 34.60
N GLN A 18 -0.08 -21.97 33.58
CA GLN A 18 -0.92 -23.13 33.29
C GLN A 18 -0.63 -24.35 34.19
N GLU A 19 0.60 -24.51 34.69
CA GLU A 19 0.99 -25.67 35.51
C GLU A 19 0.70 -25.51 37.01
N ASN A 20 0.38 -24.31 37.51
CA ASN A 20 0.13 -24.06 38.95
C ASN A 20 -1.34 -23.82 39.33
N GLY A 21 -2.29 -24.13 38.45
CA GLY A 21 -3.73 -24.07 38.76
C GLY A 21 -4.22 -25.36 39.44
N PRO A 22 -5.04 -25.28 40.52
CA PRO A 22 -5.53 -26.46 41.20
C PRO A 22 -6.41 -27.31 40.27
N SER A 23 -6.22 -28.63 40.33
CA SER A 23 -7.09 -29.64 39.70
C SER A 23 -8.56 -29.34 40.02
N GLN A 24 -9.30 -28.89 39.02
CA GLN A 24 -10.76 -28.85 39.05
C GLN A 24 -11.28 -29.68 37.87
N ASP A 25 -11.64 -30.93 38.19
CA ASP A 25 -12.76 -31.62 37.54
C ASP A 25 -13.96 -30.66 37.48
N SER A 26 -14.32 -30.22 36.27
CA SER A 26 -15.57 -29.51 35.86
C SER A 26 -15.32 -28.38 34.85
N ARG A 27 -14.70 -28.68 33.71
CA ARG A 27 -14.89 -27.84 32.51
C ARG A 27 -15.93 -28.48 31.61
N SER A 28 -17.19 -28.45 32.05
CA SER A 28 -18.29 -28.32 31.09
C SER A 28 -18.04 -27.00 30.35
N GLN A 29 -17.45 -27.11 29.16
CA GLN A 29 -17.34 -26.01 28.23
C GLN A 29 -18.74 -25.37 28.10
N PRO A 30 -18.92 -24.05 28.32
CA PRO A 30 -20.20 -23.42 28.05
C PRO A 30 -20.48 -23.59 26.55
N GLU A 31 -21.50 -24.38 26.25
CA GLU A 31 -21.95 -24.68 24.90
C GLU A 31 -22.18 -23.36 24.15
N PHE A 32 -21.44 -23.14 23.07
CA PHE A 32 -21.49 -21.92 22.29
C PHE A 32 -22.89 -21.76 21.68
N ARG A 33 -23.69 -20.85 22.26
CA ARG A 33 -24.99 -20.45 21.73
C ARG A 33 -24.83 -19.05 21.14
N PRO A 34 -24.51 -18.92 19.84
CA PRO A 34 -24.43 -17.61 19.22
C PRO A 34 -25.78 -16.95 19.37
N GLN A 35 -25.77 -15.73 19.90
CA GLN A 35 -26.98 -14.92 20.06
C GLN A 35 -27.43 -14.50 18.66
N THR A 36 -28.20 -15.35 18.00
CA THR A 36 -28.82 -15.08 16.71
C THR A 36 -30.14 -14.36 16.96
N GLY A 37 -30.44 -13.33 16.17
CA GLY A 37 -31.72 -12.62 16.26
C GLY A 37 -31.73 -11.34 17.10
N ARG A 38 -30.66 -10.53 17.09
CA ARG A 38 -30.82 -9.12 17.47
C ARG A 38 -31.79 -8.47 16.47
N GLY A 39 -33.01 -8.20 16.95
CA GLY A 39 -33.98 -7.42 16.20
C GLY A 39 -33.38 -6.05 15.81
N PRO A 40 -33.82 -5.45 14.70
CA PRO A 40 -33.38 -4.12 14.31
C PRO A 40 -33.63 -3.14 15.47
N LEU A 41 -32.59 -2.41 15.90
CA LEU A 41 -32.70 -1.42 16.97
C LEU A 41 -33.61 -0.23 16.62
N VAL A 42 -33.94 -0.07 15.34
CA VAL A 42 -34.68 1.06 14.82
C VAL A 42 -35.83 0.53 13.96
N GLU A 43 -37.03 0.97 14.31
CA GLU A 43 -38.22 0.77 13.50
C GLU A 43 -38.03 1.46 12.13
N ARG A 44 -38.16 0.66 11.06
CA ARG A 44 -37.81 1.10 9.70
C ARG A 44 -38.84 2.07 9.12
N ASN A 45 -40.13 1.86 9.39
CA ASN A 45 -41.24 2.64 8.86
C ASN A 45 -42.10 3.16 10.03
N LYS A 46 -41.60 4.21 10.68
CA LYS A 46 -42.27 4.82 11.85
C LYS A 46 -43.61 5.46 11.49
N ASP A 47 -43.76 5.87 10.23
CA ASP A 47 -44.92 6.59 9.73
C ASP A 47 -46.01 5.65 9.19
N HIS A 48 -45.80 4.32 9.31
CA HIS A 48 -46.71 3.27 8.85
C HIS A 48 -47.20 3.46 7.39
N LEU A 49 -46.35 4.06 6.55
CA LEU A 49 -46.68 4.32 5.16
C LEU A 49 -46.84 3.01 4.37
N PRO A 50 -47.67 2.99 3.31
CA PRO A 50 -47.65 1.93 2.32
C PRO A 50 -46.22 1.69 1.84
N ILE A 51 -45.85 0.42 1.65
CA ILE A 51 -44.45 0.04 1.36
C ILE A 51 -43.86 0.78 0.15
N GLY A 52 -44.69 1.09 -0.86
CA GLY A 52 -44.26 1.86 -2.04
C GLY A 52 -43.90 3.31 -1.72
N GLU A 53 -44.71 3.99 -0.90
CA GLU A 53 -44.46 5.37 -0.49
C GLU A 53 -43.26 5.46 0.44
N PHE A 54 -43.16 4.54 1.40
CA PHE A 54 -42.00 4.44 2.29
C PHE A 54 -40.68 4.26 1.51
N LEU A 55 -40.65 3.38 0.53
CA LEU A 55 -39.45 3.14 -0.30
C LEU A 55 -39.12 4.35 -1.16
N TYR A 56 -40.13 5.03 -1.71
CA TYR A 56 -39.96 6.25 -2.50
C TYR A 56 -39.36 7.39 -1.67
N GLU A 57 -39.91 7.64 -0.48
CA GLU A 57 -39.40 8.67 0.43
C GLU A 57 -38.02 8.33 0.97
N SER A 58 -37.78 7.09 1.39
CA SER A 58 -36.46 6.61 1.83
C SER A 58 -35.40 6.73 0.74
N GLY A 59 -35.78 6.44 -0.52
CA GLY A 59 -34.90 6.60 -1.67
C GLY A 59 -34.58 8.06 -1.94
N ARG A 60 -35.60 8.94 -1.88
CA ARG A 60 -35.46 10.38 -2.07
C ARG A 60 -34.58 11.02 -0.99
N GLU A 61 -34.78 10.65 0.28
CA GLU A 61 -33.99 11.16 1.40
C GLU A 61 -32.52 10.77 1.29
N LYS A 62 -32.23 9.51 0.94
CA LYS A 62 -30.85 9.05 0.72
C LYS A 62 -30.17 9.75 -0.45
N ALA A 63 -30.90 10.02 -1.54
CA ALA A 63 -30.37 10.75 -2.67
C ALA A 63 -30.01 12.20 -2.28
N LEU A 64 -30.87 12.87 -1.52
CA LEU A 64 -30.62 14.23 -1.01
C LEU A 64 -29.44 14.26 -0.02
N GLN A 65 -29.36 13.31 0.90
CA GLN A 65 -28.22 13.20 1.83
C GLN A 65 -26.91 12.93 1.08
N SER A 66 -26.93 12.06 0.07
CA SER A 66 -25.77 11.80 -0.77
C SER A 66 -25.33 13.05 -1.53
N GLN A 67 -26.28 13.82 -2.06
CA GLN A 67 -25.98 15.07 -2.79
C GLN A 67 -25.39 16.12 -1.86
N LEU A 68 -25.94 16.29 -0.66
CA LEU A 68 -25.40 17.20 0.37
C LEU A 68 -23.99 16.78 0.81
N LEU A 69 -23.76 15.48 1.03
CA LEU A 69 -22.42 14.96 1.35
C LEU A 69 -21.42 15.19 0.21
N LEU A 70 -21.85 15.08 -1.04
CA LEU A 70 -21.04 15.37 -2.22
C LEU A 70 -20.72 16.86 -2.35
N GLU A 71 -21.70 17.72 -2.10
CA GLU A 71 -21.53 19.19 -2.11
C GLU A 71 -20.63 19.68 -0.97
N GLU A 72 -20.75 19.12 0.24
CA GLU A 72 -19.83 19.37 1.35
C GLU A 72 -18.41 18.87 1.04
N ARG A 73 -18.28 17.68 0.42
CA ARG A 73 -16.96 17.17 -0.01
C ARG A 73 -16.33 18.02 -1.10
N GLY A 74 -17.13 18.54 -2.02
CA GLY A 74 -16.66 19.38 -3.12
C GLY A 74 -16.09 20.73 -2.68
N ARG A 75 -16.41 21.18 -1.45
CA ARG A 75 -15.98 22.50 -0.96
C ARG A 75 -14.73 22.49 -0.08
N SER A 76 -14.30 21.36 0.50
CA SER A 76 -13.31 21.42 1.59
C SER A 76 -12.28 20.29 1.71
N GLN A 77 -12.18 19.31 0.80
CA GLN A 77 -11.08 18.33 0.89
C GLN A 77 -10.62 17.88 -0.51
N PRO A 78 -9.34 18.04 -0.88
CA PRO A 78 -8.78 17.19 -1.92
C PRO A 78 -8.92 15.74 -1.44
N SER A 79 -9.42 14.87 -2.30
CA SER A 79 -9.63 13.44 -2.04
C SER A 79 -8.30 12.69 -1.96
N THR A 80 -7.38 13.14 -1.12
CA THR A 80 -6.15 12.41 -0.87
C THR A 80 -6.45 11.28 0.11
N PRO A 81 -6.06 10.04 -0.20
CA PRO A 81 -6.17 8.95 0.75
C PRO A 81 -5.40 9.34 2.01
N ARG A 82 -6.04 9.22 3.18
CA ARG A 82 -5.42 9.46 4.49
C ARG A 82 -4.37 8.38 4.75
N ILE A 83 -3.21 8.57 4.16
CA ILE A 83 -2.00 7.84 4.48
C ILE A 83 -1.65 8.15 5.93
N GLY A 84 -1.41 7.11 6.74
CA GLY A 84 -0.95 7.30 8.12
C GLY A 84 0.43 7.94 8.16
N GLU A 85 0.75 8.68 9.22
CA GLU A 85 2.02 9.41 9.35
C GLU A 85 3.27 8.54 9.13
N ALA A 86 3.24 7.29 9.60
CA ALA A 86 4.33 6.33 9.38
C ALA A 86 4.53 5.99 7.89
N SER A 87 3.42 5.82 7.17
CA SER A 87 3.43 5.57 5.73
C SER A 87 3.88 6.81 4.94
N GLN A 88 3.51 8.01 5.40
CA GLN A 88 3.98 9.26 4.82
C GLN A 88 5.49 9.41 4.97
N LYS A 89 6.04 9.12 6.17
CA LYS A 89 7.49 9.13 6.41
C LYS A 89 8.23 8.15 5.50
N LEU A 90 7.71 6.92 5.36
CA LEU A 90 8.29 5.92 4.48
C LEU A 90 8.28 6.36 3.01
N PHE A 91 7.18 6.98 2.58
CA PHE A 91 7.06 7.53 1.23
C PHE A 91 8.08 8.65 0.99
N GLU A 92 8.18 9.60 1.91
CA GLU A 92 9.15 10.70 1.83
C GLU A 92 10.60 10.20 1.83
N GLU A 93 10.92 9.20 2.64
CA GLU A 93 12.24 8.58 2.65
C GLU A 93 12.55 7.91 1.31
N THR A 94 11.60 7.15 0.76
CA THR A 94 11.76 6.48 -0.53
C THR A 94 11.92 7.49 -1.67
N LYS A 95 11.11 8.56 -1.66
CA LYS A 95 11.20 9.69 -2.58
C LYS A 95 12.59 10.33 -2.52
N ARG A 96 13.07 10.65 -1.32
CA ARG A 96 14.37 11.29 -1.12
C ARG A 96 15.53 10.42 -1.59
N ARG A 97 15.46 9.09 -1.38
CA ARG A 97 16.44 8.14 -1.93
C ARG A 97 16.45 8.19 -3.47
N LYS A 98 15.28 8.18 -4.10
CA LYS A 98 15.18 8.28 -5.57
C LYS A 98 15.74 9.58 -6.12
N TYR A 99 15.47 10.70 -5.44
CA TYR A 99 16.03 11.99 -5.85
C TYR A 99 17.54 12.03 -5.68
N ARG A 100 18.07 11.39 -4.63
CA ARG A 100 19.51 11.24 -4.43
C ARG A 100 20.15 10.43 -5.55
N ASP A 101 19.61 9.26 -5.86
CA ASP A 101 20.11 8.41 -6.95
C ASP A 101 20.19 9.20 -8.27
N LEU A 102 19.12 9.96 -8.58
CA LEU A 102 19.05 10.80 -9.77
C LEU A 102 20.07 11.96 -9.73
N TYR A 103 20.16 12.66 -8.60
CA TYR A 103 21.10 13.77 -8.43
C TYR A 103 22.55 13.31 -8.58
N GLU A 104 22.93 12.20 -7.95
CA GLU A 104 24.27 11.62 -8.05
C GLU A 104 24.61 11.24 -9.49
N THR A 105 23.63 10.70 -10.23
CA THR A 105 23.80 10.38 -11.66
C THR A 105 24.05 11.65 -12.48
N LEU A 106 23.28 12.72 -12.25
CA LEU A 106 23.39 13.98 -12.99
C LEU A 106 24.68 14.76 -12.66
N VAL A 107 25.18 14.60 -11.44
CA VAL A 107 26.34 15.32 -10.90
C VAL A 107 27.65 14.57 -11.09
N ALA A 108 27.60 13.30 -11.53
CA ALA A 108 28.79 12.46 -11.69
C ALA A 108 29.91 13.09 -12.55
N ALA A 109 29.57 13.97 -13.48
CA ALA A 109 30.52 14.68 -14.33
C ALA A 109 31.07 15.99 -13.72
N ASP A 110 30.51 16.47 -12.61
CA ASP A 110 30.89 17.72 -11.96
C ASP A 110 31.89 17.49 -10.81
N PRO A 111 33.04 18.18 -10.79
CA PRO A 111 34.06 17.99 -9.76
C PRO A 111 33.68 18.55 -8.38
N GLU A 112 32.71 19.47 -8.31
CA GLU A 112 32.29 20.09 -7.05
C GLU A 112 31.05 19.41 -6.45
N GLY A 113 30.50 18.40 -7.13
CA GLY A 113 29.30 17.72 -6.65
C GLY A 113 28.04 18.58 -6.76
N LYS A 114 28.02 19.57 -7.67
CA LYS A 114 26.89 20.50 -7.86
C LYS A 114 26.25 20.33 -9.23
N LEU A 115 24.94 20.49 -9.29
CA LEU A 115 24.20 20.43 -10.56
C LEU A 115 24.35 21.77 -11.30
N ARG A 116 25.15 21.79 -12.36
CA ARG A 116 25.39 22.96 -13.21
C ARG A 116 25.03 22.66 -14.66
N ALA A 117 24.51 23.65 -15.38
CA ALA A 117 24.15 23.50 -16.79
C ALA A 117 25.33 23.06 -17.69
N SER A 118 26.56 23.43 -17.34
CA SER A 118 27.76 23.13 -18.12
C SER A 118 28.23 21.67 -18.01
N THR A 119 27.97 21.02 -16.87
CA THR A 119 28.43 19.66 -16.55
C THR A 119 27.29 18.65 -16.55
N LEU A 120 26.05 19.12 -16.66
CA LEU A 120 24.85 18.29 -16.69
C LEU A 120 24.83 17.40 -17.94
N THR A 121 24.84 16.09 -17.71
CA THR A 121 24.72 15.08 -18.76
C THR A 121 23.44 14.28 -18.54
N LEU A 122 22.56 14.28 -19.55
CA LEU A 122 21.31 13.52 -19.52
C LEU A 122 21.48 12.11 -20.14
N SER A 123 22.70 11.75 -20.54
CA SER A 123 23.03 10.47 -21.13
C SER A 123 22.87 9.33 -20.10
N GLY A 124 21.97 8.40 -20.38
CA GLY A 124 21.69 7.25 -19.51
C GLY A 124 20.41 7.34 -18.68
N LEU A 125 19.65 8.43 -18.82
CA LEU A 125 18.28 8.53 -18.31
C LEU A 125 17.28 8.10 -19.40
N ASP A 126 16.14 7.55 -18.96
CA ASP A 126 15.03 7.23 -19.86
C ASP A 126 14.51 8.52 -20.54
N ASP A 127 14.04 8.42 -21.78
CA ASP A 127 13.55 9.57 -22.56
C ASP A 127 12.45 10.34 -21.83
N GLU A 128 11.56 9.65 -21.12
CA GLU A 128 10.51 10.29 -20.31
C GLU A 128 11.08 11.14 -19.16
N PHE A 129 12.18 10.69 -18.55
CA PHE A 129 12.90 11.47 -17.54
C PHE A 129 13.60 12.69 -18.15
N VAL A 130 14.16 12.55 -19.35
CA VAL A 130 14.79 13.66 -20.08
C VAL A 130 13.74 14.73 -20.41
N GLU A 131 12.59 14.33 -20.93
CA GLU A 131 11.47 15.24 -21.21
C GLU A 131 10.97 15.92 -19.94
N PHE A 132 10.84 15.16 -18.86
CA PHE A 132 10.46 15.69 -17.56
C PHE A 132 11.48 16.74 -17.07
N LEU A 133 12.78 16.46 -17.12
CA LEU A 133 13.82 17.39 -16.61
C LEU A 133 14.05 18.61 -17.51
N ARG A 134 13.53 18.62 -18.75
CA ARG A 134 13.75 19.69 -19.75
C ARG A 134 13.50 21.12 -19.21
N PRO A 135 12.40 21.43 -18.50
CA PRO A 135 12.15 22.77 -17.98
C PRO A 135 13.21 23.21 -16.96
N MET A 136 13.59 22.31 -16.06
CA MET A 136 14.63 22.57 -15.06
C MET A 136 16.00 22.77 -15.73
N THR A 137 16.35 21.97 -16.74
CA THR A 137 17.62 22.16 -17.46
C THR A 137 17.66 23.47 -18.23
N ALA A 138 16.55 23.89 -18.85
CA ALA A 138 16.46 25.18 -19.53
C ALA A 138 16.68 26.33 -18.55
N TYR A 139 16.04 26.28 -17.38
CA TYR A 139 16.24 27.26 -16.31
C TYR A 139 17.70 27.34 -15.84
N LEU A 140 18.38 26.20 -15.69
CA LEU A 140 19.80 26.16 -15.33
C LEU A 140 20.68 26.78 -16.42
N HIS A 141 20.38 26.53 -17.69
CA HIS A 141 21.09 27.13 -18.81
C HIS A 141 20.91 28.65 -18.87
N GLU A 142 19.70 29.14 -18.60
CA GLU A 142 19.37 30.57 -18.62
C GLU A 142 19.98 31.33 -17.43
N THR A 143 19.94 30.74 -16.24
CA THR A 143 20.40 31.41 -15.00
C THR A 143 21.87 31.18 -14.70
N GLY A 144 22.48 30.14 -15.26
CA GLY A 144 23.83 29.70 -14.89
C GLY A 144 23.96 29.26 -13.43
N ALA A 145 22.84 29.00 -12.75
CA ALA A 145 22.83 28.65 -11.34
C ALA A 145 23.45 27.26 -11.10
N ALA A 146 24.06 27.09 -9.92
CA ALA A 146 24.49 25.80 -9.42
C ALA A 146 23.52 25.35 -8.33
N LEU A 147 22.86 24.20 -8.52
CA LEU A 147 21.94 23.65 -7.53
C LEU A 147 22.63 22.59 -6.67
N GLU A 148 22.46 22.73 -5.36
CA GLU A 148 22.76 21.67 -4.40
C GLU A 148 21.57 20.71 -4.27
N PHE A 149 21.75 19.61 -3.54
CA PHE A 149 20.77 18.54 -3.43
C PHE A 149 19.40 18.99 -2.89
N GLU A 150 19.37 19.82 -1.84
CA GLU A 150 18.10 20.27 -1.24
C GLU A 150 17.31 21.21 -2.17
N PRO A 151 17.90 22.27 -2.76
CA PRO A 151 17.24 23.05 -3.81
C PRO A 151 16.74 22.22 -4.99
N PHE A 152 17.51 21.21 -5.40
CA PHE A 152 17.11 20.27 -6.46
C PHE A 152 15.86 19.48 -6.08
N CYS A 153 15.77 18.96 -4.85
CA CYS A 153 14.58 18.25 -4.38
C CYS A 153 13.32 19.14 -4.42
N VAL A 154 13.45 20.40 -4.00
CA VAL A 154 12.34 21.36 -4.03
C VAL A 154 11.92 21.66 -5.47
N ALA A 155 12.88 21.88 -6.37
CA ALA A 155 12.59 22.13 -7.79
C ALA A 155 11.85 20.94 -8.43
N LEU A 156 12.27 19.70 -8.15
CA LEU A 156 11.60 18.50 -8.63
C LEU A 156 10.17 18.37 -8.09
N ASP A 157 9.96 18.62 -6.80
CA ASP A 157 8.63 18.55 -6.21
C ASP A 157 7.69 19.62 -6.79
N CYS A 158 8.18 20.84 -7.00
CA CYS A 158 7.44 21.90 -7.69
C CYS A 158 7.07 21.46 -9.12
N GLN A 159 8.03 20.96 -9.89
CA GLN A 159 7.78 20.50 -11.25
C GLN A 159 6.77 19.35 -11.30
N ARG A 160 6.83 18.42 -10.33
CA ARG A 160 5.89 17.30 -10.22
C ARG A 160 4.47 17.78 -9.93
N GLN A 161 4.30 18.82 -9.11
CA GLN A 161 3.00 19.40 -8.79
C GLN A 161 2.40 20.18 -9.97
N HIS A 162 3.24 20.78 -10.80
CA HIS A 162 2.81 21.58 -11.97
C HIS A 162 2.80 20.79 -13.29
N SER A 163 3.25 19.54 -13.28
CA SER A 163 3.17 18.65 -14.44
C SER A 163 1.72 18.28 -14.74
N VAL A 164 1.30 18.54 -15.98
CA VAL A 164 -0.03 18.12 -16.49
C VAL A 164 -0.08 16.59 -16.67
N MET A 165 1.06 15.97 -16.97
CA MET A 165 1.14 14.53 -17.16
C MET A 165 1.33 13.82 -15.82
N PRO A 166 0.68 12.66 -15.60
CA PRO A 166 0.97 11.81 -14.45
C PRO A 166 2.44 11.39 -14.48
N THR A 167 3.21 11.81 -13.48
CA THR A 167 4.67 11.55 -13.39
C THR A 167 5.01 10.52 -12.31
N ALA A 168 4.00 9.97 -11.62
CA ALA A 168 4.21 9.04 -10.52
C ALA A 168 4.96 7.78 -10.95
N HIS A 169 4.76 7.32 -12.19
CA HIS A 169 5.42 6.12 -12.73
C HIS A 169 6.93 6.29 -12.93
N LEU A 170 7.41 7.52 -13.12
CA LEU A 170 8.85 7.82 -13.23
C LEU A 170 9.58 7.45 -11.92
N PHE A 171 8.93 7.69 -10.78
CA PHE A 171 9.55 7.52 -9.46
C PHE A 171 9.26 6.16 -8.81
N VAL A 172 8.37 5.37 -9.41
CA VAL A 172 8.09 4.01 -8.95
C VAL A 172 8.95 3.05 -9.76
N GLN A 173 10.01 2.54 -9.13
CA GLN A 173 10.71 1.38 -9.68
C GLN A 173 9.71 0.21 -9.76
N LYS A 174 9.22 -0.07 -10.97
CA LYS A 174 8.68 -1.39 -11.28
C LYS A 174 9.79 -2.35 -10.88
N SER A 175 9.49 -3.27 -9.98
CA SER A 175 10.38 -4.37 -9.61
C SER A 175 10.54 -5.26 -10.85
N SER A 176 11.37 -4.79 -11.77
CA SER A 176 11.62 -5.37 -13.10
C SER A 176 12.15 -6.79 -12.99
N ALA A 177 12.69 -7.20 -11.84
CA ALA A 177 13.12 -8.56 -11.58
C ALA A 177 12.05 -9.62 -11.93
N ARG A 178 10.74 -9.35 -11.72
CA ARG A 178 9.66 -10.32 -12.01
C ARG A 178 9.07 -10.24 -13.42
N THR A 179 9.42 -9.23 -14.21
CA THR A 179 8.90 -9.04 -15.58
C THR A 179 10.00 -8.84 -16.60
N SER A 180 11.27 -8.93 -16.18
CA SER A 180 12.41 -8.85 -17.08
C SER A 180 12.29 -9.95 -18.14
N GLY A 181 12.66 -9.63 -19.38
CA GLY A 181 12.69 -10.62 -20.46
C GLY A 181 13.51 -11.86 -20.10
N ARG A 182 14.49 -11.73 -19.18
CA ARG A 182 15.26 -12.83 -18.59
C ARG A 182 14.41 -13.80 -17.77
N TYR A 183 13.54 -13.28 -16.88
CA TYR A 183 12.63 -14.11 -16.09
C TYR A 183 11.57 -14.80 -16.97
N ARG A 184 11.12 -14.13 -18.04
CA ARG A 184 10.22 -14.75 -19.04
C ARG A 184 10.93 -15.83 -19.86
N ALA A 185 12.17 -15.61 -20.28
CA ALA A 185 12.96 -16.60 -21.00
C ALA A 185 13.31 -17.83 -20.14
N GLU A 186 13.53 -17.65 -18.83
CA GLU A 186 13.69 -18.76 -17.88
C GLU A 186 12.38 -19.54 -17.67
N LEU A 187 11.22 -18.86 -17.68
CA LEU A 187 9.90 -19.50 -17.55
C LEU A 187 9.40 -20.18 -18.84
N GLU A 188 9.78 -19.72 -20.02
CA GLU A 188 9.35 -20.32 -21.30
C GLU A 188 9.89 -21.75 -21.52
N GLY A 189 10.89 -22.17 -20.75
CA GLY A 189 11.39 -23.56 -20.73
C GLY A 189 10.82 -24.44 -19.60
N GLU A 190 10.21 -23.86 -18.58
CA GLU A 190 9.69 -24.60 -17.43
C GLU A 190 8.18 -24.78 -17.56
N SER A 191 7.74 -26.01 -17.85
CA SER A 191 6.33 -26.37 -17.76
C SER A 191 5.82 -26.03 -16.36
N PHE A 192 4.85 -25.12 -16.27
CA PHE A 192 4.25 -24.72 -15.00
C PHE A 192 3.75 -25.96 -14.24
N MET A 193 4.50 -26.36 -13.21
CA MET A 193 4.10 -27.36 -12.24
C MET A 193 3.70 -26.62 -10.97
N PRO A 194 2.39 -26.55 -10.62
CA PRO A 194 1.97 -25.88 -9.40
C PRO A 194 2.59 -26.62 -8.20
N GLN A 195 3.61 -26.02 -7.58
CA GLN A 195 4.21 -26.54 -6.37
C GLN A 195 3.36 -26.09 -5.17
N LEU A 196 2.67 -27.04 -4.54
CA LEU A 196 1.98 -26.80 -3.28
C LEU A 196 3.02 -26.64 -2.17
N ASP A 197 2.90 -25.56 -1.41
CA ASP A 197 3.70 -25.33 -0.21
C ASP A 197 3.59 -26.53 0.75
N GLN A 198 4.73 -26.94 1.32
CA GLN A 198 4.82 -28.08 2.25
C GLN A 198 3.95 -27.88 3.50
N LEU A 199 3.76 -26.62 3.91
CA LEU A 199 2.88 -26.27 5.01
C LEU A 199 1.41 -26.46 4.64
N SER A 200 1.01 -26.06 3.43
CA SER A 200 -0.34 -26.27 2.91
C SER A 200 -0.69 -27.76 2.78
N THR A 201 0.25 -28.59 2.31
CA THR A 201 0.04 -30.05 2.24
C THR A 201 -0.11 -30.68 3.63
N ARG A 202 0.66 -30.23 4.62
CA ARG A 202 0.52 -30.70 6.01
C ARG A 202 -0.83 -30.34 6.62
N ILE A 203 -1.33 -29.12 6.38
CA ILE A 203 -2.64 -28.68 6.87
C ILE A 203 -3.75 -29.49 6.18
N ALA A 204 -3.69 -29.63 4.86
CA ALA A 204 -4.65 -30.43 4.11
C ALA A 204 -4.68 -31.90 4.59
N ALA A 205 -3.52 -32.49 4.89
CA ALA A 205 -3.43 -33.85 5.42
C ALA A 205 -4.06 -34.01 6.81
N ARG A 206 -4.03 -32.97 7.66
CA ARG A 206 -4.67 -33.01 8.99
C ARG A 206 -6.19 -32.98 8.94
N HIS A 207 -6.78 -32.42 7.88
CA HIS A 207 -8.22 -32.27 7.74
C HIS A 207 -8.87 -33.34 6.85
N ARG A 208 -8.10 -34.27 6.26
CA ARG A 208 -8.68 -35.40 5.52
C ARG A 208 -9.23 -36.45 6.50
N PRO A 209 -10.54 -36.73 6.50
CA PRO A 209 -11.07 -37.86 7.26
C PRO A 209 -10.50 -39.16 6.67
N ARG A 210 -9.99 -40.05 7.54
CA ARG A 210 -9.29 -41.30 7.18
C ARG A 210 -10.17 -42.37 6.49
N SER A 211 -11.42 -42.07 6.15
CA SER A 211 -12.41 -43.06 5.72
C SER A 211 -13.27 -42.64 4.52
N ALA A 212 -12.69 -41.95 3.54
CA ALA A 212 -13.36 -41.77 2.24
C ALA A 212 -12.54 -42.51 1.17
N PRO A 213 -13.12 -43.52 0.49
CA PRO A 213 -12.46 -44.13 -0.66
C PRO A 213 -12.36 -43.10 -1.78
N LEU A 214 -11.19 -43.05 -2.42
CA LEU A 214 -11.01 -42.39 -3.71
C LEU A 214 -11.88 -43.17 -4.71
N HIS A 215 -12.94 -42.55 -5.22
CA HIS A 215 -13.65 -43.08 -6.37
C HIS A 215 -12.69 -43.10 -7.56
N GLU A 216 -12.52 -44.28 -8.17
CA GLU A 216 -12.09 -44.46 -9.56
C GLU A 216 -13.15 -43.91 -10.53
#